data_AF-K5WKJ6-F1
#
_entry.id   AF-K5WKJ6-F1
#
_cell.length_a   1.000
_cell.length_b   1.000
_cell.length_c   1.000
_cell.angle_alpha   90.00
_cell.angle_beta   90.00
_cell.angle_gamma   90.00
#
_symmetry.space_group_name_H-M   'P 1'
#
loop_
_entity.id
_entity.type
_entity.pdbx_description
1 polymer ?
#
loop_
_entity_poly.entity_id
_entity_poly.type
_entity_poly.pdbx_seq_one_letter_code
_entity_poly.pdbx_strand_id
1 'polypeptide(L)'
;MSPRNSAPAIVDMLKRTSCRKILGQASMHSLLTDVQSELENEKYALQVDSLPELEEIFPTLRGGGSTDLCESYPRSNEPFSMDDVVFYLHSSGSTGFPKPIPQRQADMLHTCSARA
;
A
#
# COMPACT_ATOMS: atom_id res chain seq x y z
N MET A 1 1.59 -2.16 -5.29
CA MET A 1 1.41 -2.03 -6.76
C MET A 1 2.79 -2.18 -7.41
N SER A 2 2.90 -2.80 -8.60
CA SER A 2 4.22 -3.01 -9.23
C SER A 2 4.75 -1.71 -9.87
N PRO A 3 6.05 -1.38 -9.73
CA PRO A 3 6.66 -0.24 -10.43
C PRO A 3 6.78 -0.47 -11.95
N ARG A 4 6.46 -1.67 -12.44
CA ARG A 4 6.40 -1.97 -13.88
C ARG A 4 5.10 -1.49 -14.53
N ASN A 5 4.12 -1.07 -13.72
CA ASN A 5 2.90 -0.48 -14.24
C ASN A 5 3.18 0.96 -14.68
N SER A 6 2.53 1.38 -15.77
CA SER A 6 2.57 2.77 -16.21
C SER A 6 1.81 3.69 -15.25
N ALA A 7 2.11 4.99 -15.30
CA ALA A 7 1.41 5.99 -14.49
C ALA A 7 -0.13 5.94 -14.68
N PRO A 8 -0.69 5.85 -15.91
CA PRO A 8 -2.14 5.74 -16.11
C PRO A 8 -2.76 4.49 -15.49
N ALA A 9 -2.01 3.38 -15.49
CA ALA A 9 -2.47 2.15 -14.86
C ALA A 9 -2.51 2.30 -13.33
N ILE A 10 -1.53 2.99 -12.73
CA ILE A 10 -1.54 3.30 -11.29
C ILE A 10 -2.67 4.24 -10.92
N VAL A 11 -2.92 5.26 -11.74
CA VAL A 11 -4.05 6.18 -11.59
C VAL A 11 -5.39 5.44 -11.58
N ASP A 12 -5.63 4.51 -12.53
CA ASP A 12 -6.82 3.66 -12.55
C ASP A 12 -6.96 2.83 -11.26
N MET A 13 -5.87 2.17 -10.84
CA MET A 13 -5.86 1.35 -9.62
C MET A 13 -6.18 2.18 -8.37
N LEU A 14 -5.63 3.38 -8.23
CA LEU A 14 -5.89 4.28 -7.10
C LEU A 14 -7.36 4.70 -7.05
N LYS A 15 -7.92 5.13 -8.18
CA LYS A 15 -9.32 5.57 -8.26
C LYS A 15 -10.28 4.44 -7.94
N ARG A 16 -10.06 3.26 -8.51
CA ARG A 16 -10.95 2.10 -8.31
C ARG A 16 -10.93 1.55 -6.89
N THR A 17 -9.85 1.80 -6.16
CA THR A 17 -9.72 1.43 -4.74
C THR A 17 -9.97 2.61 -3.79
N SER A 18 -10.28 3.81 -4.32
CA SER A 18 -10.37 5.07 -3.56
C SER A 18 -9.14 5.36 -2.69
N CYS A 19 -7.97 4.86 -3.07
CA CYS A 19 -6.74 5.05 -2.32
C CYS A 19 -6.19 6.47 -2.55
N ARG A 20 -5.91 7.20 -1.46
CA ARG A 20 -5.44 8.60 -1.50
C ARG A 20 -4.04 8.79 -0.92
N LYS A 21 -3.37 7.71 -0.54
CA LYS A 21 -2.04 7.74 0.03
C LYS A 21 -1.17 6.65 -0.58
N ILE A 22 0.03 7.02 -1.00
CA ILE A 22 1.06 6.08 -1.42
C ILE A 22 2.28 6.28 -0.53
N LEU A 23 2.83 5.16 -0.07
CA LEU A 23 4.17 5.08 0.49
C LEU A 23 5.12 4.60 -0.62
N GLY A 24 6.13 5.39 -0.93
CA GLY A 24 7.04 5.15 -2.06
C GLY A 24 8.51 5.21 -1.67
N GLN A 25 9.35 4.44 -2.35
CA GLN A 25 10.81 4.52 -2.23
C GLN A 25 11.35 5.59 -3.19
N ALA A 26 12.53 6.14 -2.88
CA ALA A 26 13.20 7.16 -3.72
C ALA A 26 13.40 6.70 -5.18
N SER A 27 13.65 5.40 -5.39
CA SER A 27 13.78 4.79 -6.73
C SER A 27 12.52 4.90 -7.59
N MET A 28 11.36 5.18 -7.00
CA MET A 28 10.07 5.32 -7.68
C MET A 28 9.65 6.79 -7.89
N HIS A 29 10.48 7.76 -7.50
CA HIS A 29 10.11 9.18 -7.49
C HIS A 29 9.61 9.69 -8.84
N SER A 30 10.28 9.35 -9.94
CA SER A 30 9.86 9.78 -11.28
C SER A 30 8.47 9.27 -11.62
N LEU A 31 8.23 7.96 -11.45
CA LEU A 31 6.92 7.35 -11.67
C LEU A 31 5.82 7.97 -10.80
N LEU A 32 6.11 8.26 -9.54
CA LEU A 32 5.13 8.87 -8.62
C LEU A 32 4.84 10.33 -8.97
N THR A 33 5.82 11.06 -9.50
CA THR A 33 5.64 12.42 -10.02
C THR A 33 4.69 12.41 -11.23
N ASP A 34 4.89 11.47 -12.16
CA ASP A 34 4.01 11.31 -13.32
C ASP A 34 2.57 10.99 -12.88
N VAL A 35 2.41 10.07 -11.91
CA VAL A 35 1.09 9.72 -11.33
C VAL A 35 0.42 10.93 -10.66
N GLN A 36 1.17 11.74 -9.90
CA GLN A 36 0.63 12.94 -9.27
C GLN A 36 0.17 13.96 -10.32
N SER A 37 0.98 14.19 -11.36
CA SER A 37 0.63 15.11 -12.44
C SER A 37 -0.65 14.69 -13.18
N GLU A 38 -0.85 13.40 -13.42
CA GLU A 38 -2.10 12.89 -14.00
C GLU A 38 -3.32 13.12 -13.09
N LEU A 39 -3.17 12.96 -11.78
CA LEU A 39 -4.25 13.11 -10.81
C LEU A 39 -4.62 14.57 -10.50
N GLU A 40 -3.66 15.49 -10.62
CA GLU A 40 -3.88 16.94 -10.45
C GLU A 40 -4.92 17.47 -11.43
N ASN A 41 -4.86 17.02 -12.70
CA ASN A 41 -5.83 17.39 -13.74
C ASN A 41 -7.28 17.00 -13.38
N GLU A 42 -7.43 15.99 -12.53
CA GLU A 42 -8.72 15.43 -12.12
C GLU A 42 -9.13 15.82 -10.69
N LYS A 43 -8.38 16.73 -10.04
CA LYS A 43 -8.61 17.17 -8.65
C LYS A 43 -8.64 16.00 -7.65
N TYR A 44 -7.92 14.92 -7.95
CA TYR A 44 -7.81 13.78 -7.05
C TYR A 44 -6.58 13.97 -6.15
N ALA A 45 -6.80 14.43 -4.92
CA ALA A 45 -5.71 14.66 -3.97
C ALA A 45 -5.05 13.34 -3.57
N LEU A 46 -3.80 13.14 -4.01
CA LEU A 46 -2.94 12.02 -3.64
C LEU A 46 -1.80 12.52 -2.75
N GLN A 47 -1.73 11.97 -1.54
CA GLN A 47 -0.56 12.13 -0.66
C GLN A 47 0.50 11.08 -1.03
N VAL A 48 1.71 11.53 -1.32
CA VAL A 48 2.87 10.65 -1.50
C VAL A 48 3.83 10.86 -0.34
N ASP A 49 4.00 9.83 0.46
CA ASP A 49 4.89 9.80 1.61
C ASP A 49 6.12 8.95 1.24
N SER A 50 7.31 9.45 1.56
CA SER A 50 8.55 8.68 1.39
C SER A 50 8.63 7.57 2.45
N LEU A 51 9.04 6.38 2.03
CA LEU A 51 9.35 5.30 2.95
C LEU A 51 10.61 5.67 3.76
N PRO A 52 10.57 5.56 5.10
CA PRO A 52 11.76 5.81 5.92
C PRO A 52 12.87 4.80 5.62
N GLU A 53 14.11 5.23 5.84
CA GLU A 53 15.30 4.40 5.68
C GLU A 53 15.38 3.32 6.76
N LEU A 54 16.09 2.22 6.46
CA LEU A 54 16.16 1.08 7.37
C LEU A 54 16.71 1.47 8.75
N GLU A 55 17.69 2.36 8.80
CA GLU A 55 18.29 2.88 10.02
C GLU A 55 17.35 3.72 10.88
N GLU A 56 16.37 4.37 10.25
CA GLU A 56 15.38 5.20 10.95
C GLU A 56 14.36 4.30 11.66
N ILE A 57 14.04 3.14 11.06
CA ILE A 57 13.09 2.17 11.61
C ILE A 57 13.79 1.20 12.60
N PHE A 58 15.04 0.82 12.30
CA PHE A 58 15.79 -0.19 13.06
C PHE A 58 17.19 0.33 13.46
N PRO A 59 17.26 1.33 14.38
CA PRO A 59 18.53 1.94 14.78
C PRO A 59 19.51 0.94 15.42
N THR A 60 18.98 -0.12 16.05
CA THR A 60 19.78 -1.19 16.67
C THR A 60 20.64 -1.98 15.68
N LEU A 61 20.28 -2.02 14.39
CA LEU A 61 21.08 -2.71 13.36
C LEU A 61 22.44 -2.05 13.11
N ARG A 62 22.62 -0.78 13.49
CA ARG A 62 23.91 -0.06 13.40
C ARG A 62 24.72 -0.07 14.70
N GLY A 63 24.29 -0.84 15.71
CA GLY A 63 25.00 -0.95 16.99
C GLY A 63 24.86 0.28 17.90
N GLY A 64 23.96 1.22 17.59
CA GLY A 64 23.66 2.39 18.40
C GLY A 64 22.17 2.47 18.73
N GLY A 65 21.80 2.21 19.99
CA GLY A 65 20.45 2.49 20.50
C GLY A 65 19.93 1.40 21.45
N SER A 66 19.27 1.82 22.54
CA SER A 66 18.46 0.91 23.35
C SER A 66 17.20 0.52 22.57
N THR A 67 16.65 -0.66 22.88
CA THR A 67 15.38 -1.19 22.34
C THR A 67 14.14 -0.41 22.80
N ASP A 68 14.32 0.67 23.54
CA ASP A 68 13.21 1.35 24.19
C ASP A 68 12.45 2.20 23.18
N LEU A 69 11.17 1.85 23.07
CA LEU A 69 10.06 2.58 22.47
C LEU A 69 9.74 2.27 21.00
N CYS A 70 9.68 0.98 20.63
CA CYS A 70 8.67 0.59 19.65
C CYS A 70 7.31 0.58 20.36
N GLU A 71 6.63 1.74 20.39
CA GLU A 71 5.26 1.79 20.84
C GLU A 71 4.41 0.90 19.94
N SER A 72 3.59 0.04 20.56
CA SER A 72 2.68 -0.81 19.80
C SER A 72 1.72 0.07 19.00
N TYR A 73 1.49 -0.30 17.74
CA TYR A 73 0.50 0.37 16.93
C TYR A 73 -0.86 0.37 17.66
N PRO A 74 -1.57 1.51 17.72
CA PRO A 74 -2.82 1.61 18.47
C PRO A 74 -3.83 0.58 17.94
N ARG A 75 -4.55 -0.07 18.86
CA ARG A 75 -5.66 -0.94 18.47
C ARG A 75 -6.79 -0.10 17.89
N SER A 76 -7.41 -0.60 16.84
CA SER A 76 -8.69 -0.07 16.38
C SER A 76 -9.73 -0.26 17.47
N ASN A 77 -10.56 0.77 17.70
CA ASN A 77 -11.74 0.67 18.56
C ASN A 77 -12.90 -0.03 17.85
N GLU A 78 -12.83 -0.17 16.53
CA GLU A 78 -13.86 -0.85 15.73
C GLU A 78 -13.55 -2.34 15.60
N PRO A 79 -14.52 -3.21 15.89
CA PRO A 79 -14.38 -4.64 15.67
C PRO A 79 -14.31 -4.92 14.17
N PHE A 80 -13.42 -5.83 13.78
CA PHE A 80 -13.33 -6.26 12.39
C PHE A 80 -14.50 -7.19 12.03
N SER A 81 -15.05 -7.00 10.83
CA SER A 81 -16.00 -7.90 10.19
C SER A 81 -15.28 -8.95 9.35
N MET A 82 -15.90 -10.13 9.19
CA MET A 82 -15.42 -11.15 8.25
C MET A 82 -15.48 -10.69 6.79
N ASP A 83 -16.33 -9.70 6.50
CA ASP A 83 -16.46 -9.10 5.19
C ASP A 83 -15.49 -7.94 4.95
N ASP A 84 -14.72 -7.50 5.95
CA ASP A 84 -13.80 -6.37 5.76
C ASP A 84 -12.70 -6.73 4.77
N VAL A 85 -12.37 -5.76 3.90
CA VAL A 85 -11.28 -5.90 2.93
C VAL A 85 -9.96 -5.67 3.64
N VAL A 86 -9.07 -6.67 3.62
CA VAL A 86 -7.73 -6.61 4.22
C VAL A 86 -6.73 -5.99 3.26
N PHE A 87 -6.74 -6.44 2.00
CA PHE A 87 -5.94 -5.86 0.93
C PHE A 87 -6.55 -6.12 -0.44
N TYR A 88 -6.05 -5.41 -1.45
CA TYR A 88 -6.39 -5.65 -2.85
C TYR A 88 -5.20 -6.25 -3.58
N LEU A 89 -5.41 -7.42 -4.21
CA LEU A 89 -4.48 -7.95 -5.21
C LEU A 89 -4.96 -7.50 -6.59
N HIS A 90 -4.05 -6.94 -7.38
CA HIS A 90 -4.40 -6.50 -8.73
C HIS A 90 -4.07 -7.59 -9.75
N SER A 91 -4.94 -7.80 -10.73
CA SER A 91 -4.66 -8.70 -11.85
C SER A 91 -3.50 -8.19 -12.72
N SER A 92 -2.93 -9.04 -13.58
CA SER A 92 -1.78 -8.66 -14.43
C SER A 92 -2.06 -7.59 -15.48
N GLY A 93 -3.34 -7.29 -15.77
CA GLY A 93 -3.71 -6.28 -16.77
C GLY A 93 -3.45 -6.71 -18.23
N SER A 94 -3.45 -8.01 -18.56
CA SER A 94 -3.22 -8.48 -19.93
C SER A 94 -4.28 -8.00 -20.95
N THR A 95 -5.46 -7.60 -20.48
CA THR A 95 -6.58 -7.12 -21.31
C THR A 95 -6.93 -5.64 -21.07
N GLY A 96 -6.02 -4.87 -20.47
CA GLY A 96 -6.26 -3.48 -20.05
C GLY A 96 -5.74 -3.20 -18.64
N PHE A 97 -6.25 -2.17 -17.96
CA PHE A 97 -5.72 -1.84 -16.65
C PHE A 97 -5.98 -2.92 -15.58
N PRO A 98 -5.02 -3.16 -14.67
CA PRO A 98 -5.15 -4.13 -13.59
C PRO A 98 -6.47 -3.97 -12.80
N LYS A 99 -7.19 -5.07 -12.57
CA LYS A 99 -8.44 -5.04 -11.80
C LYS A 99 -8.15 -5.28 -10.32
N PRO A 100 -8.72 -4.49 -9.39
CA PRO A 100 -8.59 -4.78 -7.96
C PRO A 100 -9.44 -5.99 -7.60
N ILE A 101 -8.83 -6.95 -6.92
CA ILE A 101 -9.49 -8.14 -6.37
C ILE A 101 -9.41 -8.00 -4.85
N PRO A 102 -10.53 -7.69 -4.16
CA PRO A 102 -10.53 -7.57 -2.71
C PRO A 102 -10.23 -8.93 -2.09
N GLN A 103 -9.40 -8.95 -1.05
CA GLN A 103 -9.15 -10.10 -0.21
C GLN A 103 -9.77 -9.78 1.15
N ARG A 104 -10.82 -10.52 1.52
CA ARG A 104 -11.57 -10.25 2.75
C ARG A 104 -11.01 -11.05 3.92
N GLN A 105 -11.36 -10.62 5.13
CA GLN A 105 -10.91 -11.23 6.37
C GLN A 105 -11.23 -12.75 6.40
N ALA A 106 -12.45 -13.14 5.98
CA ALA A 106 -12.83 -14.56 5.89
C ALA A 106 -11.93 -15.37 4.94
N ASP A 107 -11.65 -14.84 3.73
CA ASP A 107 -10.84 -15.51 2.72
C ASP A 107 -9.41 -15.74 3.22
N MET A 108 -8.86 -14.72 3.89
CA MET A 108 -7.51 -14.75 4.44
C MET A 108 -7.38 -15.72 5.60
N LEU A 109 -8.29 -15.67 6.57
CA LEU A 109 -8.28 -16.58 7.70
C LEU A 109 -8.45 -18.03 7.26
N HIS A 110 -9.38 -18.30 6.34
CA HIS A 110 -9.56 -19.63 5.75
C HIS A 110 -8.27 -20.15 5.11
N THR A 111 -7.60 -19.32 4.30
CA THR A 111 -6.35 -19.69 3.62
C THR A 111 -5.20 -19.97 4.59
N CYS A 112 -5.10 -19.18 5.67
CA CYS A 112 -4.09 -19.39 6.71
C CYS A 112 -4.37 -20.65 7.53
N SER A 113 -5.62 -20.94 7.87
CA SER A 113 -6.00 -22.14 8.63
C SER A 113 -5.93 -23.43 7.80
N ALA A 114 -6.14 -23.35 6.48
CA ALA A 114 -6.13 -24.51 5.60
C ALA A 114 -4.73 -25.11 5.35
N ARG A 115 -3.67 -24.46 5.85
CA ARG A 115 -2.27 -24.93 5.75
C ARG A 115 -1.65 -25.27 7.12
N ALA A 116 -2.46 -25.35 8.18
CA ALA A 116 -2.03 -25.82 9.50
C ALA A 116 -2.27 -27.32 9.66
#